data_AF-A0A098EST4-F1
#
_entry.id   AF-A0A098EST4-F1
#
_cell.length_a   1.000
_cell.length_b   1.000
_cell.length_c   1.000
_cell.angle_alpha   90.00
_cell.angle_beta   90.00
_cell.angle_gamma   90.00
#
_symmetry.space_group_name_H-M   'P 1'
#
loop_
_entity.id
_entity.type
_entity.pdbx_description
1 polymer ?
#
loop_
_entity_poly.entity_id
_entity_poly.type
_entity_poly.pdbx_seq_one_letter_code
_entity_poly.pdbx_strand_id
1 'polypeptide(L)'
;MIIENKLTKKVYRRLVLRDLIFGGKSSMVWLPLYLLWWYIIYTITKIGQLKTNIPFFLGISILLVGMLVRVFIVYRKQMKKDWLFEAGSRVEIDSNQLAVVSSRGCHVFSLETLAKLIENKSWYFLYFEDKTIIPISKEALHSPGELIGNKHIRHAFWNWMAILFLAITIIGSYNTGKNAVNFNGALAWKINELKTDTRIKLKNDNFYEVRLEDIIDTIKAEMELEPNLMTDDLKIDFAKNGTIKEVYIFIYGFDENLKLQSSYTIFTDKQSGNRLRVHKQDWHGQGTAIYDDDNDLAIVIKMLNHIPVKKEVQAWSGDHFAVLYKGIRSWGIIHKDIHYIDETGTELPAAADHVNSGPTVSLYIPGKEDVITPKRYIYKPFFQEE
;
A
#
# COMPACT_ATOMS: atom_id res chain seq x y z
N MET A 1 46.43 -41.52 -13.64
CA MET A 1 45.78 -41.87 -12.36
C MET A 1 44.31 -42.21 -12.63
N ILE A 2 43.82 -43.36 -12.14
CA ILE A 2 42.41 -43.77 -12.33
C ILE A 2 41.68 -43.58 -11.00
N ILE A 3 40.57 -42.82 -11.03
CA ILE A 3 39.78 -42.45 -9.86
C ILE A 3 38.37 -43.00 -10.02
N GLU A 4 37.89 -43.74 -9.01
CA GLU A 4 36.50 -44.18 -8.98
C GLU A 4 35.56 -43.00 -8.71
N ASN A 5 34.55 -42.84 -9.56
CA ASN A 5 33.64 -41.71 -9.46
C ASN A 5 32.56 -41.95 -8.39
N LYS A 6 32.76 -41.40 -7.19
CA LYS A 6 31.76 -41.43 -6.10
C LYS A 6 30.54 -40.51 -6.34
N LEU A 7 30.43 -39.86 -7.50
CA LEU A 7 29.40 -38.87 -7.79
C LEU A 7 28.07 -39.53 -8.18
N THR A 8 27.03 -39.32 -7.36
CA THR A 8 25.66 -39.71 -7.71
C THR A 8 24.88 -38.53 -8.29
N LYS A 9 23.82 -38.81 -9.07
CA LYS A 9 22.92 -37.78 -9.63
C LYS A 9 22.41 -36.79 -8.58
N LYS A 10 22.05 -37.29 -7.39
CA LYS A 10 21.55 -36.47 -6.28
C LYS A 10 22.63 -35.53 -5.72
N VAL A 11 23.85 -36.02 -5.58
CA VAL A 11 24.99 -35.23 -5.10
C VAL A 11 25.40 -34.19 -6.15
N TYR A 12 25.52 -34.59 -7.43
CA TYR A 12 25.84 -33.68 -8.54
C TYR A 12 24.82 -32.53 -8.63
N ARG A 13 23.52 -32.86 -8.62
CA ARG A 13 22.43 -31.88 -8.63
C ARG A 13 22.59 -30.84 -7.52
N ARG A 14 22.85 -31.28 -6.28
CA ARG A 14 22.99 -30.39 -5.12
C ARG A 14 24.22 -29.50 -5.26
N LEU A 15 25.34 -30.05 -5.71
CA LEU A 15 26.59 -29.31 -5.89
C LEU A 15 26.49 -28.24 -6.98
N VAL A 16 25.95 -28.60 -8.15
CA VAL A 16 25.75 -27.67 -9.28
C VAL A 16 24.79 -26.55 -8.90
N LEU A 17 23.65 -26.87 -8.28
CA LEU A 17 22.69 -25.84 -7.88
C LEU A 17 23.29 -24.89 -6.83
N ARG A 18 24.02 -25.44 -5.86
CA ARG A 18 24.68 -24.64 -4.82
C ARG A 18 25.74 -23.72 -5.41
N ASP A 19 26.52 -24.18 -6.39
CA ASP A 19 27.50 -23.31 -7.07
C ASP A 19 26.82 -22.26 -7.96
N LEU A 20 25.80 -22.62 -8.74
CA LEU A 20 25.15 -21.65 -9.63
C LEU A 20 24.48 -20.50 -8.86
N ILE A 21 23.92 -20.80 -7.68
CA ILE A 21 23.27 -19.81 -6.82
C ILE A 21 24.29 -19.10 -5.94
N PHE A 22 25.08 -19.83 -5.15
CA PHE A 22 25.93 -19.26 -4.10
C PHE A 22 27.42 -19.16 -4.48
N GLY A 23 27.77 -19.53 -5.71
CA GLY A 23 29.14 -19.52 -6.21
C GLY A 23 29.58 -18.18 -6.80
N GLY A 24 30.84 -17.85 -6.49
CA GLY A 24 31.67 -16.86 -7.17
C GLY A 24 30.98 -15.57 -7.65
N LYS A 25 31.16 -15.26 -8.93
CA LYS A 25 30.77 -13.95 -9.51
C LYS A 25 29.26 -13.72 -9.51
N SER A 26 28.45 -14.77 -9.57
CA SER A 26 26.99 -14.64 -9.56
C SER A 26 26.49 -14.15 -8.19
N SER A 27 26.98 -14.77 -7.10
CA SER A 27 26.57 -14.40 -5.73
C SER A 27 26.98 -12.99 -5.33
N MET A 28 28.09 -12.49 -5.86
CA MET A 28 28.53 -11.10 -5.64
C MET A 28 27.59 -10.06 -6.25
N VAL A 29 26.74 -10.43 -7.21
CA VAL A 29 25.82 -9.49 -7.86
C VAL A 29 24.39 -9.66 -7.35
N TRP A 30 23.88 -10.91 -7.25
CA TRP A 30 22.48 -11.09 -6.90
C TRP A 30 22.19 -10.86 -5.41
N LEU A 31 23.14 -11.09 -4.49
CA LEU A 31 22.92 -10.84 -3.07
C LEU A 31 22.75 -9.34 -2.75
N PRO A 32 23.60 -8.43 -3.27
CA PRO A 32 23.34 -6.99 -3.15
C PRO A 32 22.02 -6.56 -3.79
N LEU A 33 21.67 -7.11 -4.96
CA LEU A 33 20.38 -6.83 -5.60
C LEU A 33 19.20 -7.31 -4.74
N TYR A 34 19.33 -8.47 -4.10
CA TYR A 34 18.33 -9.03 -3.21
C TYR A 34 18.19 -8.23 -1.90
N LEU A 35 19.30 -7.75 -1.34
CA LEU A 35 19.30 -6.82 -0.21
C LEU A 35 18.60 -5.50 -0.59
N LEU A 36 18.94 -4.93 -1.75
CA LEU A 36 18.34 -3.71 -2.26
C LEU A 36 16.84 -3.90 -2.53
N TRP A 37 16.45 -5.08 -3.03
CA TRP A 37 15.05 -5.44 -3.22
C TRP A 37 14.27 -5.39 -1.90
N TRP A 38 14.78 -6.01 -0.83
CA TRP A 38 14.18 -5.93 0.50
C TRP A 38 14.15 -4.51 1.07
N TYR A 39 15.21 -3.73 0.85
CA TYR A 39 15.26 -2.33 1.27
C TYR A 39 14.17 -1.48 0.60
N ILE A 40 13.95 -1.67 -0.70
CA ILE A 40 12.88 -0.96 -1.43
C ILE A 40 11.50 -1.38 -0.91
N ILE A 41 11.26 -2.68 -0.71
CA ILE A 41 9.99 -3.16 -0.14
C ILE A 41 9.75 -2.55 1.24
N TYR A 42 10.76 -2.52 2.10
CA TYR A 42 10.68 -1.87 3.40
C TYR A 42 10.32 -0.38 3.28
N THR A 43 10.93 0.33 2.34
CA THR A 43 10.67 1.76 2.10
C THR A 43 9.25 1.99 1.59
N ILE A 44 8.77 1.15 0.67
CA ILE A 44 7.39 1.17 0.17
C ILE A 44 6.40 0.96 1.32
N THR A 45 6.60 -0.10 2.13
CA THR A 45 5.69 -0.45 3.22
C THR A 45 5.67 0.58 4.34
N LYS A 46 6.83 1.12 4.72
CA LYS A 46 6.95 2.09 5.82
C LYS A 46 6.55 3.50 5.42
N ILE A 47 7.09 4.01 4.31
CA ILE A 47 7.05 5.44 3.95
C ILE A 47 5.98 5.72 2.87
N GLY A 48 5.56 4.74 2.07
CA GLY A 48 4.48 4.92 1.10
C GLY A 48 4.86 5.74 -0.15
N GLN A 49 6.15 5.90 -0.45
CA GLN A 49 6.68 6.56 -1.65
C GLN A 49 6.48 5.70 -2.92
N LEU A 50 5.23 5.41 -3.27
CA LEU A 50 4.87 4.48 -4.33
C LEU A 50 5.41 4.91 -5.69
N LYS A 51 5.24 6.19 -6.07
CA LYS A 51 5.64 6.70 -7.38
C LYS A 51 7.14 6.54 -7.63
N THR A 52 7.96 6.79 -6.63
CA THR A 52 9.42 6.71 -6.75
C THR A 52 9.91 5.27 -6.69
N ASN A 53 9.38 4.47 -5.76
CA ASN A 53 9.96 3.16 -5.44
C ASN A 53 9.42 1.98 -6.26
N ILE A 54 8.20 2.07 -6.81
CA ILE A 54 7.62 1.00 -7.64
C ILE A 54 8.47 0.72 -8.90
N PRO A 55 8.91 1.73 -9.68
CA PRO A 55 9.76 1.48 -10.85
C PRO A 55 11.07 0.77 -10.51
N PHE A 56 11.74 1.17 -9.42
CA PHE A 56 12.97 0.49 -8.97
C PHE A 56 12.70 -0.93 -8.47
N PHE A 57 11.61 -1.15 -7.73
CA PHE A 57 11.19 -2.48 -7.30
C PHE A 57 10.98 -3.42 -8.50
N LEU A 58 10.28 -2.95 -9.53
CA LEU A 58 10.04 -3.71 -10.75
C LEU A 58 11.34 -3.98 -11.50
N GLY A 59 12.21 -2.98 -11.66
CA GLY A 59 13.50 -3.12 -12.32
C GLY A 59 14.40 -4.18 -11.65
N ILE A 60 14.52 -4.15 -10.32
CA ILE A 60 15.29 -5.15 -9.57
C ILE A 60 14.62 -6.53 -9.63
N SER A 61 13.30 -6.60 -9.55
CA SER A 61 12.57 -7.86 -9.66
C SER A 61 12.83 -8.54 -11.00
N ILE A 62 12.81 -7.79 -12.10
CA ILE A 62 13.13 -8.29 -13.45
C ILE A 62 14.56 -8.81 -13.51
N LEU A 63 15.53 -8.08 -12.94
CA LEU A 63 16.93 -8.52 -12.90
C LEU A 63 17.09 -9.84 -12.11
N LEU A 64 16.47 -9.95 -10.93
CA LEU A 64 16.50 -11.15 -10.10
C LEU A 64 15.86 -12.35 -10.83
N VAL A 65 14.70 -12.16 -11.47
CA VAL A 65 14.03 -13.19 -12.28
C VAL A 65 14.92 -13.62 -13.46
N GLY A 66 15.53 -12.67 -14.17
CA GLY A 66 16.45 -12.96 -15.27
C GLY A 66 17.65 -13.80 -14.83
N MET A 67 18.18 -13.55 -13.62
CA MET A 67 19.24 -14.37 -13.04
C MET A 67 18.77 -15.79 -12.69
N LEU A 68 17.56 -15.95 -12.14
CA LEU A 68 16.98 -17.27 -11.87
C LEU A 68 16.76 -18.07 -13.17
N VAL A 69 16.28 -17.42 -14.23
CA VAL A 69 16.13 -18.03 -15.56
C VAL A 69 17.49 -18.47 -16.10
N ARG A 70 18.52 -17.64 -15.99
CA ARG A 70 19.90 -18.02 -16.38
C ARG A 70 20.39 -19.23 -15.59
N VAL A 71 20.22 -19.25 -14.27
CA VAL A 71 20.59 -20.39 -13.41
C VAL A 71 19.86 -21.65 -13.87
N PHE A 72 18.56 -21.56 -14.15
CA PHE A 72 17.75 -22.67 -14.62
C PHE A 72 18.24 -23.24 -15.98
N ILE A 73 18.57 -22.36 -16.93
CA ILE A 73 19.09 -22.77 -18.25
C ILE A 73 20.44 -23.51 -18.10
N VAL A 74 21.38 -22.95 -17.33
CA VAL A 74 22.69 -23.56 -17.11
C VAL A 74 22.54 -24.88 -16.36
N TYR A 75 21.71 -24.91 -15.33
CA TYR A 75 21.37 -26.12 -14.58
C TYR A 75 20.84 -27.22 -15.51
N ARG A 76 19.86 -26.93 -16.38
CA ARG A 76 19.34 -27.90 -17.36
C ARG A 76 20.43 -28.41 -18.30
N LYS A 77 21.35 -27.55 -18.75
CA LYS A 77 22.48 -27.98 -19.61
C LYS A 77 23.43 -28.94 -18.90
N GLN A 78 23.73 -28.73 -17.61
CA GLN A 78 24.56 -29.65 -16.84
C GLN A 78 23.86 -30.98 -16.60
N MET A 79 22.57 -30.94 -16.26
CA MET A 79 21.80 -32.16 -15.98
C MET A 79 21.58 -33.06 -17.21
N LYS A 80 21.86 -32.59 -18.43
CA LYS A 80 21.87 -33.43 -19.64
C LYS A 80 23.14 -34.28 -19.76
N LYS A 81 24.18 -34.00 -18.98
CA LYS A 81 25.46 -34.72 -18.99
C LYS A 81 25.40 -35.89 -18.01
N ASP A 82 24.48 -36.82 -18.28
CA ASP A 82 24.23 -37.97 -17.39
C ASP A 82 25.45 -38.87 -17.20
N TRP A 83 26.37 -38.89 -18.18
CA TRP A 83 27.63 -39.62 -18.15
C TRP A 83 28.57 -39.19 -17.00
N LEU A 84 28.39 -37.99 -16.43
CA LEU A 84 29.20 -37.51 -15.31
C LEU A 84 28.90 -38.21 -13.99
N PHE A 85 27.70 -38.78 -13.82
CA PHE A 85 27.22 -39.35 -12.56
C PHE A 85 26.57 -40.72 -12.76
N GLU A 86 26.91 -41.38 -13.86
CA GLU A 86 26.52 -42.75 -14.14
C GLU A 86 27.27 -43.72 -13.21
N ALA A 87 26.57 -44.75 -12.74
CA ALA A 87 27.16 -45.76 -11.86
C ALA A 87 28.29 -46.51 -12.59
N GLY A 88 29.45 -46.64 -11.94
CA GLY A 88 30.64 -47.28 -12.54
C GLY A 88 31.46 -46.37 -13.45
N SER A 89 31.13 -45.08 -13.57
CA SER A 89 31.99 -44.12 -14.26
C SER A 89 33.34 -43.97 -13.54
N ARG A 90 34.40 -43.78 -14.31
CA ARG A 90 35.77 -43.58 -13.80
C ARG A 90 36.33 -42.29 -14.38
N VAL A 91 37.09 -41.58 -13.57
CA VAL A 91 37.82 -40.39 -14.00
C VAL A 91 39.28 -40.79 -14.14
N GLU A 92 39.76 -40.81 -15.36
CA GLU A 92 41.17 -41.05 -15.69
C GLU A 92 41.82 -39.69 -15.91
N ILE A 93 42.92 -39.45 -15.20
CA ILE A 93 43.65 -38.19 -15.32
C ILE A 93 45.10 -38.47 -15.68
N ASP A 94 45.55 -37.83 -16.75
CA ASP A 94 46.92 -37.80 -17.25
C ASP A 94 47.48 -36.37 -17.17
N SER A 95 48.78 -36.22 -17.38
CA SER A 95 49.54 -34.96 -17.32
C SER A 95 48.94 -33.80 -18.11
N ASN A 96 48.19 -34.05 -19.19
CA ASN A 96 47.55 -32.98 -19.99
C ASN A 96 46.03 -33.18 -20.24
N GLN A 97 45.45 -34.30 -19.81
CA GLN A 97 44.07 -34.66 -20.17
C GLN A 97 43.31 -35.27 -18.99
N LEU A 98 42.02 -34.96 -18.93
CA LEU A 98 41.05 -35.57 -18.03
C LEU A 98 40.00 -36.30 -18.85
N ALA A 99 39.95 -37.60 -18.73
CA ALA A 99 38.96 -38.46 -19.38
C ALA A 99 37.94 -38.96 -18.36
N VAL A 100 36.65 -38.84 -18.70
CA VAL A 100 35.57 -39.49 -17.95
C VAL A 100 35.07 -40.66 -18.77
N VAL A 101 35.36 -41.86 -18.28
CA VAL A 101 34.98 -43.12 -18.90
C VAL A 101 33.67 -43.58 -18.29
N SER A 102 32.66 -43.76 -19.15
CA SER A 102 31.31 -44.21 -18.77
C SER A 102 30.89 -45.40 -19.65
N SER A 103 29.77 -46.04 -19.31
CA SER A 103 29.23 -47.16 -20.11
C SER A 103 28.87 -46.73 -21.54
N ARG A 104 28.66 -45.42 -21.76
CA ARG A 104 28.21 -44.81 -23.02
C ARG A 104 29.33 -44.22 -23.85
N GLY A 105 30.56 -44.24 -23.36
CA GLY A 105 31.74 -43.71 -24.05
C GLY A 105 32.74 -43.01 -23.15
N CYS A 106 33.83 -42.55 -23.76
CA CYS A 106 34.91 -41.81 -23.14
C CYS A 106 34.83 -40.33 -23.55
N HIS A 107 34.74 -39.44 -22.57
CA HIS A 107 34.72 -37.99 -22.79
C HIS A 107 36.03 -37.38 -22.29
N VAL A 108 36.85 -36.86 -23.21
CA VAL A 108 38.19 -36.32 -22.92
C VAL A 108 38.16 -34.79 -22.90
N PHE A 109 38.76 -34.21 -21.87
CA PHE A 109 38.90 -32.77 -21.65
C PHE A 109 40.39 -32.42 -21.52
N SER A 110 40.84 -31.42 -22.28
CA SER A 110 42.20 -30.89 -22.13
C SER A 110 42.30 -30.01 -20.87
N LEU A 111 43.31 -30.23 -20.04
CA LEU A 111 43.57 -29.41 -18.84
C LEU A 111 43.99 -27.97 -19.18
N GLU A 112 44.40 -27.71 -20.43
CA GLU A 112 44.66 -26.36 -20.95
C GLU A 112 43.37 -25.52 -20.96
N THR A 113 42.24 -26.14 -21.33
CA THR A 113 40.90 -25.50 -21.35
C THR A 113 40.26 -25.33 -19.97
N LEU A 114 41.01 -25.62 -18.90
CA LEU A 114 40.57 -25.41 -17.52
C LEU A 114 40.60 -23.91 -17.18
N ALA A 115 39.43 -23.29 -17.16
CA ALA A 115 39.23 -21.88 -16.87
C ALA A 115 39.37 -21.55 -15.37
N LYS A 116 38.92 -22.45 -14.47
CA LYS A 116 38.96 -22.21 -13.02
C LYS A 116 38.94 -23.50 -12.22
N LEU A 117 39.63 -23.47 -11.09
CA LEU A 117 39.52 -24.47 -10.03
C LEU A 117 38.94 -23.84 -8.76
N ILE A 118 37.91 -24.47 -8.20
CA ILE A 118 37.34 -24.11 -6.90
C ILE A 118 37.38 -25.34 -6.00
N GLU A 119 37.66 -25.18 -4.72
CA GLU A 119 37.58 -26.28 -3.76
C GLU A 119 36.58 -26.00 -2.64
N ASN A 120 36.01 -27.07 -2.09
CA ASN A 120 35.32 -27.04 -0.80
C ASN A 120 35.90 -28.12 0.13
N LYS A 121 35.27 -28.36 1.29
CA LYS A 121 35.74 -29.35 2.27
C LYS A 121 35.91 -30.77 1.71
N SER A 122 35.14 -31.17 0.70
CA SER A 122 35.09 -32.57 0.22
C SER A 122 35.28 -32.73 -1.29
N TRP A 123 35.29 -31.64 -2.07
CA TRP A 123 35.29 -31.68 -3.53
C TRP A 123 36.18 -30.60 -4.14
N TYR A 124 36.86 -30.95 -5.23
CA TYR A 124 37.43 -30.04 -6.23
C TYR A 124 36.43 -29.85 -7.38
N PHE A 125 36.21 -28.62 -7.82
CA PHE A 125 35.34 -28.27 -8.94
C PHE A 125 36.21 -27.73 -10.08
N LEU A 126 36.27 -28.48 -11.16
CA LEU A 126 36.94 -28.11 -12.40
C LEU A 126 35.93 -27.43 -13.33
N TYR A 127 36.22 -26.18 -13.71
CA TYR A 127 35.43 -25.42 -14.66
C TYR A 127 36.18 -25.32 -15.98
N PHE A 128 35.59 -25.88 -17.03
CA PHE A 128 36.11 -25.82 -18.39
C PHE A 128 35.48 -24.65 -19.17
N GLU A 129 36.14 -24.20 -20.23
CA GLU A 129 35.68 -23.08 -21.08
C GLU A 129 34.32 -23.35 -21.74
N ASP A 130 34.00 -24.61 -22.03
CA ASP A 130 32.70 -25.09 -22.51
C ASP A 130 31.58 -25.03 -21.45
N LYS A 131 31.89 -24.44 -20.28
CA LYS A 131 31.05 -24.32 -19.10
C LYS A 131 30.74 -25.67 -18.45
N THR A 132 31.49 -26.73 -18.72
CA THR A 132 31.37 -28.02 -18.01
C THR A 132 31.92 -27.89 -16.60
N ILE A 133 31.17 -28.42 -15.63
CA ILE A 133 31.57 -28.48 -14.22
C ILE A 133 31.77 -29.94 -13.85
N ILE A 134 33.01 -30.31 -13.53
CA ILE A 134 33.40 -31.66 -13.12
C ILE A 134 33.83 -31.62 -11.65
N PRO A 135 33.01 -32.16 -10.73
CA PRO A 135 33.39 -32.29 -9.33
C PRO A 135 34.15 -33.61 -9.08
N ILE A 136 35.32 -33.52 -8.45
CA ILE A 136 36.16 -34.66 -8.04
C ILE A 136 36.27 -34.68 -6.52
N SER A 137 36.10 -35.85 -5.90
CA SER A 137 36.21 -35.99 -4.44
C SER A 137 37.67 -35.80 -3.97
N LYS A 138 37.88 -35.06 -2.88
CA LYS A 138 39.20 -34.89 -2.25
C LYS A 138 39.76 -36.20 -1.71
N GLU A 139 38.91 -37.12 -1.26
CA GLU A 139 39.34 -38.45 -0.80
C GLU A 139 39.98 -39.27 -1.92
N ALA A 140 39.56 -39.00 -3.15
CA ALA A 140 39.99 -39.74 -4.33
C ALA A 140 41.21 -39.08 -5.00
N LEU A 141 41.60 -37.88 -4.55
CA LEU A 141 42.71 -37.09 -5.07
C LEU A 141 43.51 -36.46 -3.92
N HIS A 142 44.58 -37.13 -3.49
CA HIS A 142 45.40 -36.74 -2.33
C HIS A 142 46.19 -35.44 -2.53
N SER A 143 46.57 -35.09 -3.77
CA SER A 143 47.20 -33.81 -4.08
C SER A 143 46.70 -33.25 -5.43
N PRO A 144 46.16 -32.02 -5.48
CA PRO A 144 45.78 -31.36 -6.73
C PRO A 144 46.99 -30.73 -7.44
N GLY A 145 48.14 -30.63 -6.76
CA GLY A 145 49.36 -29.98 -7.26
C GLY A 145 50.00 -30.74 -8.43
N GLU A 146 49.88 -32.06 -8.45
CA GLU A 146 50.36 -32.91 -9.57
C GLU A 146 49.54 -32.72 -10.86
N LEU A 147 48.34 -32.14 -10.79
CA LEU A 147 47.39 -32.09 -11.90
C LEU A 147 47.31 -30.75 -12.64
N ILE A 148 47.68 -29.64 -11.99
CA ILE A 148 47.23 -28.31 -12.42
C ILE A 148 48.38 -27.26 -12.43
N GLY A 149 49.60 -27.67 -12.09
CA GLY A 149 50.76 -26.77 -12.00
C GLY A 149 50.50 -25.57 -11.07
N ASN A 150 50.95 -24.37 -11.45
CA ASN A 150 50.86 -23.14 -10.64
C ASN A 150 49.47 -22.45 -10.61
N LYS A 151 48.38 -23.07 -11.11
CA LYS A 151 47.06 -22.40 -11.13
C LYS A 151 46.51 -22.24 -9.69
N HIS A 152 46.12 -21.02 -9.34
CA HIS A 152 45.63 -20.68 -7.99
C HIS A 152 44.27 -21.34 -7.68
N ILE A 153 44.22 -22.09 -6.57
CA ILE A 153 42.99 -22.73 -6.07
C ILE A 153 42.16 -21.71 -5.29
N ARG A 154 40.86 -21.58 -5.57
CA ARG A 154 39.96 -20.69 -4.80
C ARG A 154 39.07 -21.48 -3.86
N HIS A 155 38.89 -21.03 -2.63
CA HIS A 155 37.93 -21.64 -1.72
C HIS A 155 36.48 -21.25 -2.06
N ALA A 156 35.57 -22.21 -1.97
CA ALA A 156 34.14 -22.00 -2.11
C ALA A 156 33.55 -21.41 -0.82
N PHE A 157 33.04 -20.18 -0.88
CA PHE A 157 32.35 -19.51 0.23
C PHE A 157 30.83 -19.76 0.27
N TRP A 158 30.36 -20.85 -0.33
CA TRP A 158 28.93 -21.11 -0.55
C TRP A 158 28.09 -21.09 0.74
N ASN A 159 28.63 -21.61 1.85
CA ASN A 159 27.91 -21.65 3.13
C ASN A 159 27.69 -20.24 3.70
N TRP A 160 28.70 -19.37 3.63
CA TRP A 160 28.58 -17.98 4.09
C TRP A 160 27.57 -17.19 3.27
N MET A 161 27.58 -17.38 1.94
CA MET A 161 26.61 -16.75 1.05
C MET A 161 25.18 -17.23 1.33
N ALA A 162 24.99 -18.52 1.63
CA ALA A 162 23.69 -19.07 2.01
C ALA A 162 23.19 -18.53 3.37
N ILE A 163 24.08 -18.43 4.36
CA ILE A 163 23.77 -17.83 5.68
C ILE A 163 23.37 -16.36 5.51
N LEU A 164 24.12 -15.59 4.70
CA LEU A 164 23.82 -14.19 4.43
C LEU A 164 22.46 -14.04 3.73
N PHE A 165 22.16 -14.87 2.73
CA PHE A 165 20.85 -14.89 2.08
C PHE A 165 19.71 -15.16 3.08
N LEU A 166 19.90 -16.13 3.97
CA LEU A 166 18.91 -16.46 5.00
C LEU A 166 18.71 -15.29 5.96
N ALA A 167 19.80 -14.66 6.42
CA ALA A 167 19.74 -13.49 7.30
C ALA A 167 19.00 -12.32 6.64
N ILE A 168 19.34 -11.99 5.39
CA ILE A 168 18.64 -10.94 4.61
C ILE A 168 17.15 -11.25 4.50
N THR A 169 16.80 -12.51 4.23
CA THR A 169 15.40 -12.93 4.11
C THR A 169 14.64 -12.79 5.42
N ILE A 170 15.22 -13.22 6.54
CA ILE A 170 14.59 -13.13 7.87
C ILE A 170 14.41 -11.65 8.27
N ILE A 171 15.47 -10.85 8.16
CA ILE A 171 15.44 -9.42 8.53
C ILE A 171 14.48 -8.64 7.61
N GLY A 172 14.55 -8.88 6.30
CA GLY A 172 13.69 -8.23 5.33
C GLY A 172 12.22 -8.58 5.52
N SER A 173 11.92 -9.86 5.71
CA SER A 173 10.54 -10.33 5.92
C SER A 173 9.95 -9.83 7.24
N TYR A 174 10.72 -9.84 8.35
CA TYR A 174 10.27 -9.29 9.63
C TYR A 174 9.94 -7.79 9.53
N ASN A 175 10.87 -7.00 8.98
CA ASN A 175 10.70 -5.55 8.88
C ASN A 175 9.55 -5.16 7.94
N THR A 176 9.40 -5.88 6.82
CA THR A 176 8.30 -5.67 5.87
C THR A 176 6.97 -6.11 6.49
N GLY A 177 6.93 -7.30 7.08
CA GLY A 177 5.73 -7.88 7.67
C GLY A 177 5.15 -7.01 8.77
N LYS A 178 5.99 -6.47 9.66
CA LYS A 178 5.58 -5.53 10.71
C LYS A 178 4.84 -4.30 10.15
N ASN A 179 5.31 -3.76 9.02
CA ASN A 179 4.70 -2.59 8.37
C ASN A 179 3.49 -2.95 7.50
N ALA A 180 3.36 -4.21 7.09
CA ALA A 180 2.28 -4.70 6.25
C ALA A 180 1.01 -5.08 7.05
N VAL A 181 1.09 -5.14 8.38
CA VAL A 181 -0.09 -5.25 9.25
C VAL A 181 -0.97 -4.01 9.09
N ASN A 182 -2.30 -4.20 9.17
CA ASN A 182 -3.29 -3.14 9.04
C ASN A 182 -2.90 -1.91 9.87
N PHE A 183 -2.91 -0.74 9.21
CA PHE A 183 -2.66 0.58 9.79
C PHE A 183 -1.28 0.83 10.40
N ASN A 184 -0.31 -0.10 10.30
CA ASN A 184 1.06 0.09 10.82
C ASN A 184 2.02 0.77 9.83
N GLY A 185 1.75 0.70 8.53
CA GLY A 185 2.59 1.26 7.48
C GLY A 185 1.81 2.17 6.53
N ALA A 186 2.50 3.16 5.94
CA ALA A 186 1.90 4.09 4.99
C ALA A 186 1.29 3.39 3.76
N LEU A 187 1.85 2.26 3.34
CA LEU A 187 1.26 1.45 2.27
C LEU A 187 -0.10 0.86 2.67
N ALA A 188 -0.23 0.36 3.90
CA ALA A 188 -1.47 -0.23 4.38
C ALA A 188 -2.59 0.84 4.40
N TRP A 189 -2.27 2.05 4.87
CA TRP A 189 -3.16 3.21 4.76
C TRP A 189 -3.53 3.53 3.32
N LYS A 190 -2.55 3.56 2.40
CA LYS A 190 -2.82 3.86 0.99
C LYS A 190 -3.69 2.80 0.31
N ILE A 191 -3.48 1.53 0.63
CA ILE A 191 -4.31 0.43 0.13
C ILE A 191 -5.72 0.54 0.71
N ASN A 192 -5.85 0.89 2.00
CA ASN A 192 -7.15 1.10 2.62
C ASN A 192 -7.90 2.25 1.94
N GLU A 193 -7.28 3.43 1.82
CA GLU A 193 -7.84 4.58 1.08
C GLU A 193 -8.27 4.19 -0.33
N LEU A 194 -7.46 3.42 -1.07
CA LEU A 194 -7.83 2.97 -2.42
C LEU A 194 -9.03 2.02 -2.45
N LYS A 195 -9.32 1.32 -1.36
CA LYS A 195 -10.45 0.40 -1.23
C LYS A 195 -11.71 1.11 -0.72
N THR A 196 -11.56 2.10 0.16
CA THR A 196 -12.66 2.72 0.91
C THR A 196 -13.05 4.09 0.39
N ASP A 197 -12.14 4.81 -0.27
CA ASP A 197 -12.38 6.20 -0.68
C ASP A 197 -12.90 6.25 -2.12
N THR A 198 -14.06 6.87 -2.28
CA THR A 198 -14.64 7.18 -3.60
C THR A 198 -14.37 8.64 -3.95
N ARG A 199 -13.94 8.90 -5.18
CA ARG A 199 -13.67 10.27 -5.68
C ARG A 199 -14.81 10.71 -6.60
N ILE A 200 -15.49 11.78 -6.20
CA ILE A 200 -16.69 12.27 -6.89
C ILE A 200 -16.45 13.70 -7.37
N LYS A 201 -16.84 14.00 -8.60
CA LYS A 201 -16.70 15.35 -9.17
C LYS A 201 -18.01 16.10 -9.03
N LEU A 202 -17.98 17.28 -8.42
CA LEU A 202 -19.15 18.15 -8.34
C LEU A 202 -19.47 18.76 -9.70
N LYS A 203 -20.78 18.97 -9.95
CA LYS A 203 -21.28 19.62 -11.18
C LYS A 203 -20.77 21.06 -11.30
N ASN A 204 -20.81 21.79 -10.19
CA ASN A 204 -20.24 23.14 -10.04
C ASN A 204 -19.56 23.26 -8.67
N ASP A 205 -18.67 24.23 -8.51
CA ASP A 205 -17.98 24.55 -7.25
C ASP A 205 -18.61 25.74 -6.52
N ASN A 206 -19.81 26.19 -6.91
CA ASN A 206 -20.50 27.32 -6.30
C ASN A 206 -21.61 26.85 -5.34
N PHE A 207 -21.48 27.16 -4.05
CA PHE A 207 -22.43 26.79 -2.99
C PHE A 207 -23.82 27.44 -3.15
N TYR A 208 -23.93 28.56 -3.86
CA TYR A 208 -25.22 29.20 -4.13
C TYR A 208 -26.01 28.48 -5.23
N GLU A 209 -25.32 27.70 -6.06
CA GLU A 209 -25.91 26.94 -7.16
C GLU A 209 -26.02 25.46 -6.85
N VAL A 210 -25.02 24.91 -6.14
CA VAL A 210 -24.93 23.52 -5.70
C VAL A 210 -25.09 23.52 -4.20
N ARG A 211 -26.32 23.28 -3.74
CA ARG A 211 -26.67 23.26 -2.32
C ARG A 211 -26.23 21.94 -1.70
N LEU A 212 -26.45 21.80 -0.38
CA LEU A 212 -26.16 20.55 0.31
C LEU A 212 -26.89 19.36 -0.33
N GLU A 213 -28.16 19.54 -0.70
CA GLU A 213 -28.97 18.52 -1.38
C GLU A 213 -28.28 18.01 -2.66
N ASP A 214 -27.85 18.92 -3.54
CA ASP A 214 -27.15 18.55 -4.78
C ASP A 214 -25.84 17.79 -4.52
N ILE A 215 -25.12 18.14 -3.46
CA ILE A 215 -23.90 17.43 -3.04
C ILE A 215 -24.25 16.00 -2.64
N ILE A 216 -25.26 15.82 -1.79
CA ILE A 216 -25.70 14.49 -1.32
C ILE A 216 -26.25 13.65 -2.47
N ASP A 217 -27.04 14.23 -3.38
CA ASP A 217 -27.58 13.54 -4.55
C ASP A 217 -26.49 13.10 -5.53
N THR A 218 -25.47 13.95 -5.72
CA THR A 218 -24.29 13.58 -6.52
C THR A 218 -23.55 12.39 -5.90
N ILE A 219 -23.53 12.28 -4.57
CA ILE A 219 -22.94 11.13 -3.87
C ILE A 219 -23.81 9.88 -4.02
N LYS A 220 -25.12 9.99 -3.81
CA LYS A 220 -26.08 8.88 -4.00
C LYS A 220 -26.07 8.30 -5.41
N ALA A 221 -25.77 9.13 -6.42
CA ALA A 221 -25.66 8.69 -7.80
C ALA A 221 -24.42 7.81 -8.07
N GLU A 222 -23.35 7.95 -7.29
CA GLU A 222 -22.08 7.22 -7.47
C GLU A 222 -21.88 6.10 -6.45
N MET A 223 -22.56 6.15 -5.31
CA MET A 223 -22.49 5.11 -4.29
C MET A 223 -23.81 4.97 -3.53
N GLU A 224 -24.13 3.72 -3.16
CA GLU A 224 -25.30 3.42 -2.33
C GLU A 224 -25.07 3.94 -0.91
N LEU A 225 -25.98 4.82 -0.46
CA LEU A 225 -26.11 5.26 0.92
C LEU A 225 -27.30 4.54 1.57
N GLU A 226 -27.25 4.38 2.89
CA GLU A 226 -28.38 3.86 3.65
C GLU A 226 -29.61 4.79 3.59
N PRO A 227 -30.83 4.25 3.80
CA PRO A 227 -32.06 5.03 3.68
C PRO A 227 -32.20 6.13 4.73
N ASN A 228 -31.76 5.88 5.97
CA ASN A 228 -31.86 6.81 7.08
C ASN A 228 -30.48 7.42 7.35
N LEU A 229 -30.35 8.73 7.17
CA LEU A 229 -29.08 9.44 7.27
C LEU A 229 -29.15 10.49 8.37
N MET A 230 -28.19 10.45 9.28
CA MET A 230 -28.05 11.41 10.37
C MET A 230 -26.69 12.11 10.24
N THR A 231 -26.62 13.39 10.59
CA THR A 231 -25.35 14.10 10.71
C THR A 231 -25.35 14.90 11.99
N ASP A 232 -24.18 15.06 12.61
CA ASP A 232 -23.94 15.96 13.73
C ASP A 232 -22.69 16.81 13.49
N ASP A 233 -22.12 16.76 12.28
CA ASP A 233 -20.90 17.46 11.93
C ASP A 233 -20.85 17.77 10.44
N LEU A 234 -21.19 19.02 10.12
CA LEU A 234 -21.11 19.55 8.77
C LEU A 234 -20.48 20.93 8.80
N LYS A 235 -19.51 21.14 7.92
CA LYS A 235 -18.86 22.42 7.68
C LYS A 235 -18.66 22.63 6.18
N ILE A 236 -19.10 23.79 5.69
CA ILE A 236 -18.85 24.21 4.31
C ILE A 236 -18.27 25.62 4.33
N ASP A 237 -17.02 25.73 3.90
CA ASP A 237 -16.32 27.00 3.75
C ASP A 237 -16.42 27.46 2.28
N PHE A 238 -16.72 28.73 2.07
CA PHE A 238 -16.89 29.31 0.74
C PHE A 238 -16.46 30.77 0.69
N ALA A 239 -16.19 31.26 -0.52
CA ALA A 239 -15.86 32.66 -0.77
C ALA A 239 -17.11 33.53 -0.95
N LYS A 240 -16.97 34.86 -0.93
CA LYS A 240 -18.10 35.80 -1.12
C LYS A 240 -18.92 35.60 -2.40
N ASN A 241 -18.29 35.07 -3.45
CA ASN A 241 -18.94 34.77 -4.72
C ASN A 241 -19.63 33.38 -4.73
N GLY A 242 -19.53 32.62 -3.65
CA GLY A 242 -20.10 31.28 -3.48
C GLY A 242 -19.12 30.14 -3.77
N THR A 243 -17.91 30.41 -4.27
CA THR A 243 -16.94 29.34 -4.58
C THR A 243 -16.57 28.57 -3.31
N ILE A 244 -16.91 27.29 -3.28
CA ILE A 244 -16.59 26.32 -2.23
C ILE A 244 -15.07 26.20 -2.11
N LYS A 245 -14.59 26.27 -0.88
CA LYS A 245 -13.17 26.14 -0.51
C LYS A 245 -12.90 24.83 0.20
N GLU A 246 -13.75 24.47 1.15
CA GLU A 246 -13.64 23.24 1.91
C GLU A 246 -15.03 22.73 2.25
N VAL A 247 -15.24 21.43 2.07
CA VAL A 247 -16.39 20.69 2.54
C VAL A 247 -15.86 19.69 3.56
N TYR A 248 -16.57 19.55 4.67
CA TYR A 248 -16.42 18.46 5.61
C TYR A 248 -17.82 18.06 6.08
N ILE A 249 -18.20 16.80 5.90
CA ILE A 249 -19.48 16.26 6.36
C ILE A 249 -19.24 14.86 6.92
N PHE A 250 -19.71 14.62 8.14
CA PHE A 250 -19.78 13.29 8.70
C PHE A 250 -21.23 12.81 8.74
N ILE A 251 -21.52 11.68 8.10
CA ILE A 251 -22.87 11.12 8.00
C ILE A 251 -22.86 9.72 8.59
N TYR A 252 -23.82 9.44 9.45
CA TYR A 252 -24.17 8.10 9.91
C TYR A 252 -25.28 7.53 9.01
N GLY A 253 -25.09 6.31 8.53
CA GLY A 253 -26.05 5.59 7.70
C GLY A 253 -26.68 4.42 8.43
N PHE A 254 -28.01 4.45 8.55
CA PHE A 254 -28.81 3.47 9.27
C PHE A 254 -29.76 2.73 8.33
N ASP A 255 -29.91 1.43 8.55
CA ASP A 255 -30.87 0.63 7.79
C ASP A 255 -32.34 0.97 8.12
N GLU A 256 -33.28 0.26 7.50
CA GLU A 256 -34.72 0.41 7.73
C GLU A 256 -35.14 0.17 9.19
N ASN A 257 -34.34 -0.55 9.97
CA ASN A 257 -34.59 -0.82 11.39
C ASN A 257 -33.85 0.16 12.31
N LEU A 258 -33.34 1.27 11.76
CA LEU A 258 -32.56 2.30 12.48
C LEU A 258 -31.30 1.74 13.15
N LYS A 259 -30.70 0.70 12.57
CA LYS A 259 -29.43 0.13 13.04
C LYS A 259 -28.27 0.70 12.24
N LEU A 260 -27.23 1.17 12.92
CA LEU A 260 -26.05 1.77 12.28
C LEU A 260 -25.32 0.74 11.41
N GLN A 261 -25.28 0.97 10.10
CA GLN A 261 -24.59 0.11 9.15
C GLN A 261 -23.26 0.69 8.67
N SER A 262 -23.24 1.99 8.37
CA SER A 262 -22.06 2.66 7.81
C SER A 262 -21.90 4.08 8.34
N SER A 263 -20.70 4.62 8.21
CA SER A 263 -20.45 6.05 8.32
C SER A 263 -19.68 6.57 7.11
N TYR A 264 -19.94 7.81 6.73
CA TYR A 264 -19.37 8.47 5.57
C TYR A 264 -18.68 9.75 6.00
N THR A 265 -17.41 9.89 5.66
CA THR A 265 -16.67 11.16 5.81
C THR A 265 -16.46 11.76 4.42
N ILE A 266 -17.12 12.88 4.17
CA ILE A 266 -17.08 13.61 2.90
C ILE A 266 -16.18 14.82 3.07
N PHE A 267 -15.17 14.97 2.21
CA PHE A 267 -14.27 16.12 2.27
C PHE A 267 -13.71 16.53 0.92
N THR A 268 -13.33 17.80 0.77
CA THR A 268 -12.73 18.31 -0.48
C THR A 268 -11.34 17.70 -0.75
N ASP A 269 -11.11 17.23 -1.97
CA ASP A 269 -9.77 16.81 -2.41
C ASP A 269 -8.90 18.04 -2.71
N LYS A 270 -8.03 18.40 -1.76
CA LYS A 270 -7.11 19.56 -1.87
C LYS A 270 -6.23 19.54 -3.13
N GLN A 271 -6.07 18.40 -3.81
CA GLN A 271 -5.28 18.27 -5.05
C GLN A 271 -6.10 18.52 -6.33
N SER A 272 -7.43 18.55 -6.27
CA SER A 272 -8.29 18.79 -7.44
C SER A 272 -9.56 19.53 -7.02
N GLY A 273 -9.56 20.86 -7.19
CA GLY A 273 -10.46 21.79 -6.51
C GLY A 273 -11.95 21.45 -6.46
N ASN A 274 -12.53 20.86 -7.51
CA ASN A 274 -13.96 20.56 -7.59
C ASN A 274 -14.33 19.08 -7.33
N ARG A 275 -13.44 18.32 -6.69
CA ARG A 275 -13.70 16.92 -6.34
C ARG A 275 -13.85 16.74 -4.84
N LEU A 276 -14.76 15.87 -4.47
CA LEU A 276 -14.93 15.35 -3.12
C LEU A 276 -14.32 13.96 -3.01
N ARG A 277 -13.84 13.64 -1.82
CA ARG A 277 -13.58 12.27 -1.39
C ARG A 277 -14.63 11.87 -0.39
N VAL A 278 -15.15 10.66 -0.56
CA VAL A 278 -16.08 10.04 0.38
C VAL A 278 -15.43 8.79 0.92
N HIS A 279 -15.06 8.81 2.19
CA HIS A 279 -14.56 7.65 2.91
C HIS A 279 -15.74 6.92 3.54
N LYS A 280 -16.00 5.68 3.10
CA LYS A 280 -17.00 4.81 3.73
C LYS A 280 -16.34 3.90 4.76
N GLN A 281 -16.92 3.83 5.95
CA GLN A 281 -16.57 2.87 6.98
C GLN A 281 -17.80 2.01 7.29
N ASP A 282 -17.70 0.71 7.05
CA ASP A 282 -18.75 -0.26 7.37
C ASP A 282 -18.64 -0.69 8.85
N TRP A 283 -19.76 -0.61 9.56
CA TRP A 283 -19.93 -1.07 10.95
C TRP A 283 -20.67 -2.41 11.05
N HIS A 284 -21.38 -2.83 10.00
CA HIS A 284 -22.15 -4.07 9.95
C HIS A 284 -23.09 -4.27 11.16
N GLY A 285 -23.71 -3.19 11.64
CA GLY A 285 -24.60 -3.24 12.80
C GLY A 285 -23.89 -3.34 14.16
N GLN A 286 -22.57 -3.12 14.22
CA GLN A 286 -21.79 -3.17 15.47
C GLN A 286 -21.45 -1.78 16.03
N GLY A 287 -21.86 -0.71 15.34
CA GLY A 287 -21.63 0.66 15.78
C GLY A 287 -22.47 1.04 17.00
N THR A 288 -22.02 2.04 17.74
CA THR A 288 -22.65 2.49 19.00
C THR A 288 -23.57 3.70 18.84
N ALA A 289 -23.57 4.36 17.67
CA ALA A 289 -24.45 5.50 17.42
C ALA A 289 -25.91 5.04 17.32
N ILE A 290 -26.80 5.82 17.92
CA ILE A 290 -28.25 5.61 17.90
C ILE A 290 -28.85 6.69 17.02
N TYR A 291 -29.85 6.32 16.21
CA TYR A 291 -30.55 7.28 15.37
C TYR A 291 -31.28 8.31 16.23
N ASP A 292 -31.13 9.58 15.89
CA ASP A 292 -31.81 10.70 16.51
C ASP A 292 -32.52 11.50 15.40
N ASP A 293 -33.85 11.45 15.41
CA ASP A 293 -34.70 12.08 14.40
C ASP A 293 -34.44 13.60 14.30
N ASP A 294 -34.05 14.24 15.41
CA ASP A 294 -33.73 15.67 15.44
C ASP A 294 -32.39 16.00 14.75
N ASN A 295 -31.54 15.00 14.50
CA ASN A 295 -30.28 15.13 13.74
C ASN A 295 -30.36 14.52 12.33
N ASP A 296 -31.58 14.22 11.85
CA ASP A 296 -31.79 13.73 10.49
C ASP A 296 -31.19 14.71 9.46
N LEU A 297 -30.41 14.19 8.52
CA LEU A 297 -29.75 14.96 7.47
C LEU A 297 -30.75 15.78 6.65
N ALA A 298 -31.98 15.30 6.47
CA ALA A 298 -33.05 16.00 5.78
C ALA A 298 -33.41 17.32 6.48
N ILE A 299 -33.33 17.40 7.81
CA ILE A 299 -33.54 18.65 8.56
C ILE A 299 -32.48 19.68 8.14
N VAL A 300 -31.20 19.29 8.13
CA VAL A 300 -30.10 20.19 7.76
C VAL A 300 -30.21 20.65 6.30
N ILE A 301 -30.59 19.75 5.41
CA ILE A 301 -30.87 20.06 4.00
C ILE A 301 -31.99 21.11 3.89
N LYS A 302 -33.13 20.88 4.56
CA LYS A 302 -34.26 21.83 4.56
C LYS A 302 -33.84 23.20 5.10
N MET A 303 -33.16 23.24 6.25
CA MET A 303 -32.68 24.49 6.83
C MET A 303 -31.79 25.25 5.85
N LEU A 304 -30.79 24.59 5.28
CA LEU A 304 -29.90 25.22 4.31
C LEU A 304 -30.58 25.59 3.01
N ASN A 305 -31.71 24.96 2.67
CA ASN A 305 -32.55 25.32 1.55
C ASN A 305 -33.32 26.63 1.76
N HIS A 306 -33.64 26.98 3.00
CA HIS A 306 -34.39 28.18 3.34
C HIS A 306 -33.52 29.36 3.81
N ILE A 307 -32.36 29.09 4.42
CA ILE A 307 -31.46 30.14 4.89
C ILE A 307 -30.96 30.98 3.69
N PRO A 308 -31.14 32.32 3.71
CA PRO A 308 -30.76 33.20 2.59
C PRO A 308 -29.26 33.51 2.60
N VAL A 309 -28.41 32.47 2.59
CA VAL A 309 -26.94 32.54 2.78
C VAL A 309 -26.31 33.67 1.94
N LYS A 310 -26.62 33.73 0.64
CA LYS A 310 -26.06 34.73 -0.28
C LYS A 310 -26.39 36.17 0.14
N LYS A 311 -27.62 36.43 0.58
CA LYS A 311 -28.07 37.75 1.01
C LYS A 311 -27.33 38.18 2.29
N GLU A 312 -27.17 37.24 3.23
CA GLU A 312 -26.52 37.50 4.52
C GLU A 312 -25.04 37.83 4.36
N VAL A 313 -24.28 36.99 3.64
CA VAL A 313 -22.84 37.20 3.47
C VAL A 313 -22.50 38.41 2.60
N GLN A 314 -23.43 38.86 1.74
CA GLN A 314 -23.25 40.07 0.96
C GLN A 314 -23.24 41.33 1.85
N ALA A 315 -24.02 41.33 2.93
CA ALA A 315 -24.07 42.44 3.89
C ALA A 315 -22.82 42.53 4.79
N TRP A 316 -22.07 41.42 4.94
CA TRP A 316 -20.89 41.38 5.79
C TRP A 316 -19.60 41.82 5.10
N SER A 317 -18.71 42.40 5.89
CA SER A 317 -17.33 42.71 5.50
C SER A 317 -16.44 41.48 5.66
N GLY A 318 -16.24 40.75 4.57
CA GLY A 318 -15.40 39.55 4.51
C GLY A 318 -15.39 38.96 3.11
N ASP A 319 -14.41 38.13 2.81
CA ASP A 319 -14.26 37.38 1.56
C ASP A 319 -14.36 35.87 1.76
N HIS A 320 -14.34 35.40 3.02
CA HIS A 320 -14.39 34.01 3.44
C HIS A 320 -15.48 33.80 4.48
N PHE A 321 -16.34 32.81 4.26
CA PHE A 321 -17.52 32.52 5.06
C PHE A 321 -17.66 31.02 5.26
N ALA A 322 -18.36 30.64 6.32
CA ALA A 322 -18.61 29.25 6.65
C ALA A 322 -20.04 29.02 7.14
N VAL A 323 -20.58 27.88 6.72
CA VAL A 323 -21.77 27.26 7.30
C VAL A 323 -21.31 26.13 8.20
N LEU A 324 -21.84 26.06 9.42
CA LEU A 324 -21.54 25.01 10.38
C LEU A 324 -22.83 24.46 10.98
N TYR A 325 -22.93 23.13 11.04
CA TYR A 325 -23.93 22.41 11.78
C TYR A 325 -23.22 21.40 12.69
N LYS A 326 -23.61 21.38 13.97
CA LYS A 326 -23.01 20.53 15.02
C LYS A 326 -24.08 19.81 15.84
N GLY A 327 -25.15 19.37 15.18
CA GLY A 327 -26.31 18.75 15.81
C GLY A 327 -27.18 19.71 16.62
N ILE A 328 -27.88 19.16 17.60
CA ILE A 328 -28.69 19.88 18.60
C ILE A 328 -27.77 20.69 19.51
N ARG A 329 -28.02 22.00 19.62
CA ARG A 329 -27.27 22.89 20.53
C ARG A 329 -28.22 23.77 21.32
N SER A 330 -27.89 24.01 22.58
CA SER A 330 -28.49 25.08 23.39
C SER A 330 -27.56 26.28 23.42
N TRP A 331 -28.14 27.46 23.21
CA TRP A 331 -27.43 28.74 23.22
C TRP A 331 -27.72 29.57 24.49
N GLY A 332 -28.46 29.03 25.45
CA GLY A 332 -28.79 29.73 26.69
C GLY A 332 -29.64 30.99 26.47
N ILE A 333 -29.71 31.86 27.48
CA ILE A 333 -30.79 32.87 27.61
C ILE A 333 -30.55 34.17 26.80
N ILE A 334 -29.32 34.43 26.32
CA ILE A 334 -29.01 35.76 25.73
C ILE A 334 -28.10 35.61 24.51
N HIS A 335 -28.66 35.68 23.31
CA HIS A 335 -27.91 36.05 22.11
C HIS A 335 -28.72 36.92 21.16
N LYS A 336 -28.05 37.92 20.60
CA LYS A 336 -28.50 38.61 19.38
C LYS A 336 -28.28 37.68 18.19
N ASP A 337 -29.11 37.80 17.16
CA ASP A 337 -29.00 37.08 15.87
C ASP A 337 -29.26 35.55 15.91
N ILE A 338 -30.19 35.13 16.78
CA ILE A 338 -30.86 33.82 16.69
C ILE A 338 -32.16 34.00 15.90
N HIS A 339 -32.33 33.17 14.88
CA HIS A 339 -33.50 33.09 14.03
C HIS A 339 -34.12 31.70 14.18
N TYR A 340 -35.40 31.62 14.46
CA TYR A 340 -36.12 30.34 14.49
C TYR A 340 -36.78 30.13 13.14
N ILE A 341 -36.66 28.92 12.60
CA ILE A 341 -37.26 28.56 11.32
C ILE A 341 -38.07 27.28 11.47
N ASP A 342 -39.25 27.26 10.87
CA ASP A 342 -40.10 26.07 10.79
C ASP A 342 -39.75 25.17 9.59
N GLU A 343 -40.58 24.17 9.33
CA GLU A 343 -40.41 23.22 8.21
C GLU A 343 -40.46 23.88 6.83
N THR A 344 -41.14 25.02 6.72
CA THR A 344 -41.31 25.79 5.48
C THR A 344 -40.24 26.86 5.30
N GLY A 345 -39.37 27.03 6.31
CA GLY A 345 -38.38 28.10 6.35
C GLY A 345 -38.95 29.45 6.80
N THR A 346 -40.18 29.49 7.32
CA THR A 346 -40.80 30.70 7.84
C THR A 346 -40.12 31.08 9.16
N GLU A 347 -39.77 32.35 9.28
CA GLU A 347 -39.14 32.88 10.49
C GLU A 347 -40.18 33.02 11.60
N LEU A 348 -39.93 32.38 12.75
CA LEU A 348 -40.83 32.39 13.91
C LEU A 348 -40.43 33.51 14.88
N PRO A 349 -41.39 34.04 15.67
CA PRO A 349 -41.11 35.11 16.62
C PRO A 349 -40.08 34.70 17.67
N ALA A 350 -39.29 35.66 18.17
CA ALA A 350 -38.18 35.41 19.10
C ALA A 350 -38.60 34.79 20.45
N ALA A 351 -39.90 34.83 20.80
CA ALA A 351 -40.46 34.17 21.97
C ALA A 351 -40.62 32.65 21.79
N ALA A 352 -40.19 32.08 20.66
CA ALA A 352 -40.48 30.70 20.30
C ALA A 352 -39.79 29.65 21.18
N ASP A 353 -38.72 30.00 21.89
CA ASP A 353 -38.03 29.09 22.80
C ASP A 353 -37.26 29.87 23.88
N HIS A 354 -37.52 29.56 25.15
CA HIS A 354 -36.78 30.15 26.28
C HIS A 354 -35.37 29.56 26.46
N VAL A 355 -35.10 28.37 25.90
CA VAL A 355 -33.85 27.62 26.08
C VAL A 355 -32.91 27.78 24.89
N ASN A 356 -33.41 28.31 23.77
CA ASN A 356 -32.68 28.49 22.50
C ASN A 356 -31.98 27.20 22.08
N SER A 357 -32.72 26.09 22.07
CA SER A 357 -32.18 24.76 21.88
C SER A 357 -32.81 24.04 20.69
N GLY A 358 -31.98 23.45 19.85
CA GLY A 358 -32.45 22.65 18.73
C GLY A 358 -31.36 22.44 17.67
N PRO A 359 -31.70 21.74 16.59
CA PRO A 359 -30.82 21.61 15.43
C PRO A 359 -30.44 23.02 14.94
N THR A 360 -29.14 23.33 14.95
CA THR A 360 -28.67 24.70 14.68
C THR A 360 -27.71 24.74 13.49
N VAL A 361 -28.04 25.55 12.49
CA VAL A 361 -27.11 25.98 11.45
C VAL A 361 -26.56 27.36 11.80
N SER A 362 -25.24 27.49 11.84
CA SER A 362 -24.54 28.75 12.06
C SER A 362 -23.89 29.23 10.77
N LEU A 363 -24.13 30.49 10.41
CA LEU A 363 -23.43 31.20 9.34
C LEU A 363 -22.50 32.23 9.98
N TYR A 364 -21.22 32.23 9.59
CA TYR A 364 -20.21 33.07 10.24
C TYR A 364 -19.00 33.35 9.34
N ILE A 365 -18.11 34.22 9.81
CA ILE A 365 -16.79 34.48 9.23
C ILE A 365 -15.74 33.80 10.12
N PRO A 366 -15.04 32.76 9.62
CA PRO A 366 -14.02 32.06 10.39
C PRO A 366 -12.95 33.01 10.95
N GLY A 367 -12.68 32.91 12.26
CA GLY A 367 -11.68 33.71 12.96
C GLY A 367 -12.08 35.16 13.26
N LYS A 368 -13.35 35.53 13.05
CA LYS A 368 -13.90 36.85 13.40
C LYS A 368 -15.17 36.76 14.24
N GLU A 369 -15.41 35.63 14.89
CA GLU A 369 -16.62 35.36 15.68
C GLU A 369 -16.77 36.30 16.88
N ASP A 370 -15.64 36.82 17.41
CA ASP A 370 -15.61 37.80 18.50
C ASP A 370 -15.96 39.23 18.03
N VAL A 371 -15.85 39.50 16.73
CA VAL A 371 -16.08 40.84 16.13
C VAL A 371 -17.41 40.90 15.39
N ILE A 372 -17.79 39.80 14.72
CA ILE A 372 -19.02 39.67 13.95
C ILE A 372 -19.80 38.50 14.53
N THR A 373 -20.94 38.79 15.14
CA THR A 373 -21.80 37.78 15.74
C THR A 373 -22.30 36.80 14.66
N PRO A 374 -22.09 35.48 14.83
CA PRO A 374 -22.66 34.47 13.94
C PRO A 374 -24.18 34.55 13.88
N LYS A 375 -24.75 34.47 12.68
CA LYS A 375 -26.18 34.26 12.50
C LYS A 375 -26.51 32.79 12.72
N ARG A 376 -27.44 32.52 13.63
CA ARG A 376 -27.80 31.15 14.02
C ARG A 376 -29.25 30.92 13.67
N TYR A 377 -29.51 29.83 12.95
CA TYR A 377 -30.85 29.40 12.59
C TYR A 377 -31.15 28.12 13.35
N ILE A 378 -32.21 28.12 14.15
CA ILE A 378 -32.65 26.99 14.96
C ILE A 378 -33.93 26.43 14.35
N TYR A 379 -33.95 25.12 14.08
CA TYR A 379 -35.12 24.44 13.55
C TYR A 379 -36.19 24.18 14.63
N LYS A 380 -37.43 24.58 14.37
CA LYS A 380 -38.58 24.44 15.27
C LYS A 380 -39.85 24.04 14.49
N PRO A 381 -40.04 22.74 14.20
CA PRO A 381 -41.13 22.27 13.34
C PRO A 381 -42.53 22.37 13.98
N PHE A 382 -42.62 22.37 15.32
CA PHE A 382 -43.89 22.29 16.06
C PHE A 382 -44.23 23.56 16.85
N PHE A 383 -43.77 24.74 16.40
CA PHE A 383 -44.16 25.97 17.07
C PHE A 383 -45.66 26.25 16.82
N GLN A 384 -46.47 26.15 17.86
CA GLN A 384 -47.85 26.64 17.88
C GLN A 384 -47.87 27.94 18.69
N GLU A 385 -48.39 29.03 18.10
CA GLU A 385 -48.76 30.22 18.88
C GLU A 385 -49.86 29.81 19.87
N GLU A 386 -49.54 29.75 21.16
CA GLU A 386 -50.55 29.67 22.23
C GLU A 386 -51.32 30.99 22.38
#